data_AF-A0A3B9L1I8-F1
#
_entry.id   AF-A0A3B9L1I8-F1
#
_cell.length_a   1.000
_cell.length_b   1.000
_cell.length_c   1.000
_cell.angle_alpha   90.00
_cell.angle_beta   90.00
_cell.angle_gamma   90.00
#
_symmetry.space_group_name_H-M   'P 1'
#
loop_
_entity.id
_entity.type
_entity.pdbx_description
1 polymer ?
#
loop_
_entity_poly.entity_id
_entity_poly.type
_entity_poly.pdbx_seq_one_letter_code
_entity_poly.pdbx_strand_id
1 'polypeptide(L)' 'AVRGNEVVLFDQPRPVKSLARLEGWTPESLLDQALPTMKANFFDMGASASVFPYDPV' A
#
# COMPACT_ATOMS: atom_id res chain seq x y z
N ALA A 1 1.83 -3.78 12.41
CA ALA A 1 3.21 -3.66 11.90
C ALA A 1 4.18 -3.76 13.06
N VAL A 2 5.47 -3.93 12.77
CA VAL A 2 6.55 -3.95 13.76
C VAL A 2 7.58 -2.88 13.39
N ARG A 3 8.02 -2.09 14.37
CA ARG A 3 9.09 -1.09 14.26
C ARG A 3 10.06 -1.31 15.43
N GLY A 4 11.20 -1.95 15.18
CA GLY A 4 12.10 -2.38 16.26
C GLY A 4 11.41 -3.41 17.16
N ASN A 5 11.28 -3.10 18.47
CA ASN A 5 10.62 -3.94 19.46
C ASN A 5 9.13 -3.60 19.70
N GLU A 6 8.59 -2.57 19.04
CA GLU A 6 7.19 -2.17 19.18
C GLU A 6 6.25 -3.00 18.30
N VAL A 7 5.09 -3.35 18.83
CA VAL A 7 4.01 -4.02 18.09
C VAL A 7 2.85 -3.03 17.88
N VAL A 8 2.53 -2.76 16.61
CA VAL A 8 1.46 -1.85 16.21
C VAL A 8 0.25 -2.65 15.73
N LEU A 9 -0.89 -2.48 16.40
CA LEU A 9 -2.18 -3.02 15.99
C LEU A 9 -2.83 -2.11 14.94
N PHE A 10 -3.23 -2.68 13.80
CA PHE A 10 -4.02 -1.99 12.78
C PHE A 10 -5.41 -2.63 12.68
N ASP A 11 -6.43 -1.80 12.44
CA ASP A 11 -7.74 -2.25 11.98
C ASP A 11 -7.81 -2.17 10.43
N GLN A 12 -8.63 -3.03 9.85
CA GLN A 12 -8.53 -3.57 8.49
C GLN A 12 -8.35 -2.56 7.35
N PRO A 13 -7.50 -2.87 6.34
CA PRO A 13 -7.49 -2.13 5.09
C PRO A 13 -8.78 -2.44 4.31
N ARG A 14 -9.62 -1.42 4.11
CA ARG A 14 -10.76 -1.52 3.18
C ARG A 14 -10.23 -1.56 1.73
N PRO A 15 -10.91 -2.27 0.79
CA PRO A 15 -10.55 -2.19 -0.62
C PRO A 15 -10.53 -0.73 -1.10
N VAL A 16 -9.38 -0.24 -1.55
CA VAL A 16 -9.21 1.16 -1.97
C VAL A 16 -9.59 1.35 -3.44
N LYS A 17 -9.29 0.36 -4.30
CA LYS A 17 -9.63 0.37 -5.72
C LYS A 17 -9.64 -1.04 -6.29
N SER A 18 -10.58 -1.32 -7.20
CA SER A 18 -10.66 -2.58 -7.95
C SER A 18 -10.54 -2.30 -9.45
N LEU A 19 -9.80 -3.16 -10.15
CA LEU A 19 -9.69 -3.13 -11.61
C LEU A 19 -10.00 -4.53 -12.15
N ALA A 20 -10.90 -4.60 -13.12
CA ALA A 20 -11.25 -5.83 -13.82
C ALA A 20 -10.72 -5.77 -15.24
N ARG A 21 -10.29 -6.92 -15.75
CA ARG A 21 -9.82 -7.10 -17.13
C ARG A 21 -10.37 -8.42 -17.64
N LEU A 22 -11.15 -8.38 -18.72
CA LEU A 22 -11.94 -9.52 -19.19
C LEU A 22 -11.07 -10.64 -19.76
N GLU A 23 -10.00 -10.27 -20.45
CA GLU A 23 -9.01 -11.16 -21.04
C GLU A 23 -7.99 -11.71 -20.02
N GLY A 24 -8.11 -11.31 -18.75
CA GLY A 24 -7.17 -11.68 -17.68
C GLY A 24 -5.94 -10.77 -17.60
N TRP A 25 -5.17 -10.92 -16.53
CA TRP A 25 -3.95 -10.16 -16.29
C TRP A 25 -2.71 -10.97 -16.64
N THR A 26 -1.73 -10.32 -17.29
CA THR A 26 -0.36 -10.82 -17.42
C THR A 26 0.56 -9.90 -16.62
N PRO A 27 1.79 -10.32 -16.27
CA PRO A 27 2.75 -9.46 -15.59
C PRO A 27 2.99 -8.12 -16.33
N GLU A 28 3.11 -8.16 -17.65
CA GLU A 28 3.32 -6.97 -18.48
C GLU A 28 2.10 -6.04 -18.40
N SER A 29 0.90 -6.60 -18.49
CA SER A 29 -0.31 -5.79 -18.49
C SER A 29 -0.65 -5.20 -17.12
N LEU A 30 -0.18 -5.84 -16.04
CA LEU A 30 -0.21 -5.25 -14.70
C LEU A 30 0.72 -4.03 -14.60
N LEU A 31 1.94 -4.13 -15.15
CA LEU A 31 2.93 -3.04 -15.13
C LEU A 31 2.48 -1.86 -15.99
N ASP A 32 1.93 -2.14 -17.17
CA ASP A 32 1.58 -1.11 -18.15
C ASP A 32 0.25 -0.41 -17.85
N GLN A 33 -0.68 -1.10 -17.18
CA GLN A 33 -2.04 -0.58 -16.98
C GLN A 33 -2.49 -0.55 -15.52
N ALA A 34 -2.37 -1.67 -14.80
CA ALA A 34 -2.95 -1.75 -13.46
C ALA A 34 -2.21 -0.83 -12.47
N LEU A 35 -0.88 -0.93 -12.38
CA LEU A 35 -0.08 -0.14 -11.44
C LEU A 35 -0.15 1.38 -11.71
N PRO A 36 -0.03 1.87 -12.96
CA PRO A 36 -0.21 3.29 -13.25
C PRO A 36 -1.61 3.79 -12.87
N THR A 37 -2.65 2.99 -13.12
CA THR A 37 -4.04 3.34 -12.78
C THR A 37 -4.29 3.38 -11.27
N MET A 38 -3.57 2.56 -10.51
CA MET A 38 -3.66 2.53 -9.05
C MET A 38 -2.76 3.59 -8.38
N LYS A 39 -1.76 4.14 -9.09
CA LYS A 39 -0.71 5.02 -8.53
C LYS A 39 -1.20 6.12 -7.60
N ALA A 40 -2.30 6.80 -7.95
CA ALA A 40 -2.86 7.88 -7.12
C ALA A 40 -3.42 7.42 -5.76
N ASN A 41 -3.60 6.11 -5.57
CA ASN A 41 -4.09 5.49 -4.33
C ASN A 41 -2.97 4.84 -3.52
N PHE A 42 -1.73 4.88 -4.02
CA PHE A 42 -0.59 4.38 -3.26
C PHE A 42 -0.29 5.37 -2.14
N PHE A 43 -0.06 4.82 -0.94
CA PHE A 43 0.48 5.60 0.16
C PHE A 43 1.91 6.02 -0.19
N ASP A 44 2.27 7.24 0.21
CA ASP A 44 3.62 7.74 0.05
C ASP A 44 4.61 6.83 0.79
N MET A 45 5.83 6.71 0.26
CA MET A 45 6.95 6.02 0.92
C MET A 45 7.56 6.89 2.04
N GLY A 46 6.76 7.77 2.63
CA GLY A 46 7.19 8.70 3.66
C GLY A 46 7.91 7.98 4.79
N ALA A 47 8.84 8.69 5.44
CA ALA A 47 9.57 8.16 6.57
C ALA A 47 8.59 7.66 7.64
N SER A 48 8.86 6.51 8.26
CA SER A 48 7.96 5.98 9.31
C SER A 48 7.72 6.99 10.44
N ALA A 49 8.67 7.90 10.68
CA ALA A 49 8.53 9.02 11.61
C ALA A 49 7.39 10.01 11.27
N SER A 50 6.94 10.08 10.02
CA SER A 50 5.79 10.92 9.64
C SER A 50 4.46 10.33 10.12
N VAL A 51 4.39 9.00 10.27
CA VAL A 51 3.21 8.27 10.75
C VAL A 51 3.29 8.01 12.25
N PHE A 52 4.50 7.78 12.77
CA PHE A 52 4.79 7.52 14.18
C PHE A 52 5.81 8.56 14.68
N PRO A 53 5.37 9.78 15.05
CA PRO A 53 6.26 10.91 15.36
C PRO A 53 6.92 10.84 16.74
N TYR A 54 6.77 9.71 17.44
CA TYR A 54 7.33 9.46 18.75
C TYR A 54 8.47 8.44 18.70
N ASP A 55 9.39 8.58 19.65
CA ASP A 55 10.46 7.61 19.88
C ASP A 55 9.85 6.26 20.28
N PRO A 56 10.34 5.15 19.73
CA PRO A 56 9.85 3.83 20.10
C PRO A 56 9.96 3.56 21.60
N VAL A 57 8.93 2.99 22.22
CA VAL A 57 8.91 2.56 23.63
C VAL A 57 9.29 1.09 23.81
#